data_AF-A0A3D6EM92-F1
#
_entry.id   AF-A0A3D6EM92-F1
#
_cell.length_a   1.000
_cell.length_b   1.000
_cell.length_c   1.000
_cell.angle_alpha   90.00
_cell.angle_beta   90.00
_cell.angle_gamma   90.00
#
_symmetry.space_group_name_H-M   'P 1'
#
loop_
_entity.id
_entity.type
_entity.pdbx_description
1 polymer ?
#
loop_
_entity_poly.entity_id
_entity_poly.type
_entity_poly.pdbx_seq_one_letter_code
_entity_poly.pdbx_strand_id
1 'polypeptide(L)'
;MRPMPFLLFPAVALVAQTPAPADLTQRFNAELPGINQMLKALQAKEAMAKVEGMIPAERPAFNGTNLQTIGQSMDNAQGLLSFYRLWANTASEAGQWEKALEIQQKRLKTAQAIKADLDKAQAPISAQWDKVSKDAQDAIAKGEARKKELEPVIEAFKAEYEELKSGKRKLTKKQADEFNARGTKIALDEQELLQINAALPVHKQNLTNAPKVVKILADNRKEAEGMIKAAETSTTKAKDVLTSQNDEITQFNTAQVIRKVKIVGKKTWVDAVLRNPDNVTKISGAQLQAAFLNRLLVLDPGNAGAEKALENLKQGKEPFAKEAKPAKKAGARKK
;
A
#
# COMPACT_ATOMS: atom_id res chain seq x y z
N MET A 1 28.48 -43.34 5.71
CA MET A 1 27.47 -42.51 6.40
C MET A 1 28.12 -41.17 6.73
N ARG A 2 27.66 -40.07 6.11
CA ARG A 2 28.07 -38.71 6.48
C ARG A 2 27.00 -38.11 7.40
N PRO A 3 27.36 -37.34 8.44
CA PRO A 3 26.37 -36.77 9.35
C PRO A 3 25.59 -35.66 8.64
N MET A 4 24.26 -35.75 8.74
CA MET A 4 23.32 -34.69 8.38
C MET A 4 23.54 -33.51 9.34
N PRO A 5 23.68 -32.27 8.86
CA PRO A 5 23.62 -31.12 9.75
C PRO A 5 22.17 -30.98 10.22
N PHE A 6 21.98 -31.25 11.51
CA PHE A 6 20.75 -30.96 12.24
C PHE A 6 20.34 -29.50 12.04
N LEU A 7 19.08 -29.30 11.64
CA LEU A 7 18.36 -28.05 11.74
C LEU A 7 18.36 -27.59 13.20
N LEU A 8 19.13 -26.54 13.50
CA LEU A 8 19.00 -25.79 14.74
C LEU A 8 18.01 -24.65 14.51
N PHE A 9 16.78 -24.85 15.00
CA PHE A 9 15.83 -23.76 15.23
C PHE A 9 16.35 -22.92 16.40
N PRO A 10 16.61 -21.61 16.24
CA PRO A 10 16.85 -20.75 17.39
C PRO A 10 15.55 -20.56 18.16
N ALA A 11 15.67 -20.74 19.47
CA ALA A 11 14.61 -20.61 20.47
C ALA A 11 13.82 -19.31 20.32
N VAL A 12 12.50 -19.44 20.38
CA VAL A 12 11.55 -18.33 20.42
C VAL A 12 11.76 -17.61 21.75
N ALA A 13 12.45 -16.47 21.72
CA ALA A 13 12.36 -15.49 22.79
C ALA A 13 10.89 -15.08 22.92
N LEU A 14 10.39 -15.05 24.16
CA LEU A 14 9.06 -14.56 24.50
C LEU A 14 9.00 -13.05 24.20
N VAL A 15 8.75 -12.69 22.94
CA VAL A 15 8.43 -11.32 22.55
C VAL A 15 7.01 -11.09 23.03
N ALA A 16 6.81 -10.05 23.85
CA ALA A 16 5.48 -9.56 24.18
C ALA A 16 4.64 -9.53 22.89
N GLN A 17 3.50 -10.25 22.89
CA GLN A 17 2.58 -10.23 21.76
C GLN A 17 2.10 -8.78 21.60
N THR A 18 2.74 -8.05 20.69
CA THR A 18 2.14 -6.86 20.11
C THR A 18 0.79 -7.31 19.57
N PRO A 19 -0.33 -6.65 19.92
CA PRO A 19 -1.63 -7.00 19.37
C PRO A 19 -1.49 -7.05 17.86
N ALA A 20 -2.06 -8.08 17.25
CA ALA A 20 -2.02 -8.26 15.80
C ALA A 20 -2.36 -6.90 15.14
N PRO A 21 -1.56 -6.42 14.17
CA PRO A 21 -1.83 -5.12 13.55
C PRO A 21 -3.26 -5.14 13.06
N ALA A 22 -4.10 -4.27 13.63
CA ALA A 22 -5.48 -4.12 13.17
C ALA A 22 -5.42 -3.84 11.66
N ASP A 23 -6.11 -4.66 10.86
CA ASP A 23 -6.15 -4.51 9.41
C ASP A 23 -6.67 -3.10 9.08
N LEU A 24 -5.75 -2.22 8.69
CA LEU A 24 -6.06 -0.82 8.43
C LEU A 24 -6.98 -0.68 7.22
N THR A 25 -6.93 -1.61 6.27
CA THR A 25 -7.81 -1.62 5.11
C THR A 25 -9.23 -1.99 5.53
N GLN A 26 -9.39 -3.01 6.37
CA GLN A 26 -10.70 -3.37 6.92
C GLN A 26 -11.28 -2.22 7.75
N ARG A 27 -10.48 -1.60 8.63
CA ARG A 27 -10.90 -0.46 9.44
C ARG A 27 -11.30 0.73 8.58
N PHE A 28 -10.54 1.03 7.52
CA PHE A 28 -10.86 2.10 6.57
C PHE A 28 -12.23 1.87 5.92
N ASN A 29 -12.48 0.65 5.43
CA ASN A 29 -13.74 0.30 4.78
C ASN A 29 -14.94 0.37 5.73
N ALA A 30 -14.75 0.02 7.00
CA ALA A 30 -15.81 0.09 8.02
C ALA A 30 -16.21 1.53 8.37
N GLU A 31 -15.24 2.45 8.43
CA GLU A 31 -15.49 3.84 8.87
C GLU A 31 -15.87 4.79 7.72
N LEU A 32 -15.44 4.48 6.49
CA LEU A 32 -15.66 5.33 5.32
C LEU A 32 -17.15 5.74 5.10
N PRO A 33 -18.16 4.84 5.23
CA PRO A 33 -19.55 5.24 5.09
C PRO A 33 -19.98 6.31 6.10
N GLY A 34 -19.55 6.17 7.36
CA GLY A 34 -19.85 7.12 8.42
C GLY A 34 -19.22 8.48 8.16
N ILE A 35 -17.95 8.51 7.71
CA ILE A 35 -17.29 9.76 7.31
C ILE A 35 -18.01 10.43 6.14
N ASN A 36 -18.41 9.66 5.13
CA ASN A 36 -19.16 10.19 4.00
C ASN A 36 -20.54 10.74 4.41
N GLN A 37 -21.20 10.13 5.39
CA GLN A 37 -22.45 10.64 5.94
C GLN A 37 -22.24 11.99 6.66
N MET A 38 -21.17 12.13 7.44
CA MET A 38 -20.82 13.40 8.08
C MET A 38 -20.54 14.51 7.04
N LEU A 39 -19.82 14.20 5.96
CA LEU A 39 -19.59 15.15 4.87
C LEU A 39 -20.89 15.57 4.17
N LYS A 40 -21.81 14.62 3.91
CA LYS A 40 -23.14 14.92 3.38
C LYS A 40 -23.97 15.80 4.32
N ALA A 41 -23.79 15.63 5.63
CA ALA A 41 -24.40 16.46 6.65
C ALA A 41 -23.67 17.80 6.89
N LEU A 42 -22.69 18.14 6.04
CA LEU A 42 -21.89 19.37 6.12
C LEU A 42 -21.08 19.51 7.43
N GLN A 43 -20.69 18.38 8.02
CA GLN A 43 -19.91 18.27 9.26
C GLN A 43 -18.43 17.99 8.96
N ALA A 44 -17.83 18.79 8.08
CA ALA A 44 -16.47 18.54 7.58
C ALA A 44 -15.38 18.63 8.67
N LYS A 45 -15.55 19.52 9.65
CA LYS A 45 -14.57 19.68 10.75
C LYS A 45 -14.60 18.47 11.69
N GLU A 46 -15.79 17.98 12.00
CA GLU A 46 -16.02 16.80 12.83
C GLU A 46 -15.54 15.54 12.10
N ALA A 47 -15.80 15.43 10.80
CA ALA A 47 -15.31 14.35 9.96
C ALA A 47 -13.77 14.33 9.95
N MET A 48 -13.13 15.48 9.77
CA MET A 48 -11.67 15.62 9.80
C MET A 48 -11.08 15.15 11.14
N ALA A 49 -11.65 15.61 12.26
CA ALA A 49 -11.18 15.20 13.59
C ALA A 49 -11.36 13.69 13.83
N LYS A 50 -12.48 13.12 13.37
CA LYS A 50 -12.74 11.67 13.47
C LYS A 50 -11.72 10.86 12.66
N VAL A 51 -11.40 11.27 11.43
CA VAL A 51 -10.39 10.59 10.60
C VAL A 51 -8.99 10.73 11.20
N GLU A 52 -8.64 11.91 11.71
CA GLU A 52 -7.34 12.15 12.38
C GLU A 52 -7.13 11.17 13.54
N GLY A 53 -8.14 10.97 14.39
CA GLY A 53 -8.10 10.01 15.50
C GLY A 53 -8.08 8.53 15.08
N MET A 54 -8.33 8.21 13.81
CA MET A 54 -8.22 6.84 13.29
C MET A 54 -6.82 6.48 12.83
N ILE A 55 -6.02 7.47 12.46
CA ILE A 55 -4.67 7.26 11.96
C ILE A 55 -3.79 6.82 13.14
N PRO A 56 -3.09 5.67 13.02
CA PRO A 56 -2.10 5.27 14.01
C PRO A 56 -1.06 6.38 14.27
N ALA A 57 -0.71 6.60 15.53
CA ALA A 57 0.29 7.60 15.92
C ALA A 57 1.65 7.30 15.26
N GLU A 58 1.99 6.02 15.17
CA GLU A 58 3.17 5.53 14.47
C GLU A 58 2.76 4.64 13.30
N ARG A 59 3.53 4.71 12.22
CA ARG A 59 3.37 3.82 11.07
C ARG A 59 3.59 2.37 11.52
N PRO A 60 2.73 1.41 11.12
CA PRO A 60 2.97 0.00 11.37
C PRO A 60 4.35 -0.44 10.84
N ALA A 61 5.03 -1.29 11.61
CA ALA A 61 6.33 -1.82 11.22
C ALA A 61 6.21 -2.67 9.93
N PHE A 62 7.15 -2.48 9.01
CA PHE A 62 7.21 -3.26 7.78
C PHE A 62 7.87 -4.61 8.04
N ASN A 63 7.16 -5.72 7.81
CA ASN A 63 7.65 -7.07 8.05
C ASN A 63 8.17 -7.72 6.76
N GLY A 64 9.48 -7.66 6.57
CA GLY A 64 10.18 -8.22 5.42
C GLY A 64 10.62 -9.70 5.52
N THR A 65 10.17 -10.46 6.53
CA THR A 65 10.69 -11.81 6.78
C THR A 65 10.46 -12.79 5.63
N ASN A 66 9.31 -12.72 4.95
CA ASN A 66 9.01 -13.54 3.78
C ASN A 66 7.98 -12.86 2.86
N LEU A 67 7.67 -13.47 1.72
CA LEU A 67 6.73 -12.90 0.74
C LEU A 67 5.32 -12.67 1.32
N GLN A 68 4.86 -13.54 2.24
CA GLN A 68 3.55 -13.41 2.86
C GLN A 68 3.51 -12.20 3.80
N THR A 69 4.53 -12.02 4.64
CA THR A 69 4.59 -10.87 5.57
C THR A 69 4.81 -9.55 4.84
N ILE A 70 5.52 -9.57 3.70
CA ILE A 70 5.62 -8.42 2.79
C ILE A 70 4.23 -8.05 2.26
N GLY A 71 3.45 -9.01 1.79
CA GLY A 71 2.07 -8.77 1.32
C GLY A 71 1.20 -8.11 2.40
N GLN A 72 1.20 -8.67 3.62
CA GLN A 72 0.46 -8.09 4.75
C GLN A 72 0.92 -6.67 5.12
N SER A 73 2.22 -6.39 4.97
CA SER A 73 2.77 -5.06 5.21
C SER A 73 2.33 -4.07 4.14
N MET A 74 2.22 -4.52 2.88
CA MET A 74 1.70 -3.74 1.76
C MET A 74 0.20 -3.44 1.92
N ASP A 75 -0.60 -4.40 2.36
CA ASP A 75 -2.03 -4.19 2.64
C ASP A 75 -2.23 -3.12 3.73
N ASN A 76 -1.46 -3.21 4.83
CA ASN A 76 -1.49 -2.21 5.90
C ASN A 76 -1.01 -0.84 5.44
N ALA A 77 0.03 -0.79 4.60
CA ALA A 77 0.50 0.44 3.98
C ALA A 77 -0.60 1.10 3.12
N GLN A 78 -1.33 0.32 2.32
CA GLN A 78 -2.44 0.82 1.52
C GLN A 78 -3.57 1.39 2.39
N GLY A 79 -3.94 0.70 3.46
CA GLY A 79 -4.92 1.19 4.44
C GLY A 79 -4.49 2.52 5.08
N LEU A 80 -3.24 2.62 5.55
CA LEU A 80 -2.69 3.85 6.13
C LEU A 80 -2.71 5.02 5.14
N LEU A 81 -2.25 4.81 3.91
CA LEU A 81 -2.24 5.84 2.87
C LEU A 81 -3.66 6.24 2.43
N SER A 82 -4.63 5.34 2.58
CA SER A 82 -6.04 5.65 2.33
C SER A 82 -6.63 6.53 3.41
N PHE A 83 -6.29 6.29 4.69
CA PHE A 83 -6.65 7.20 5.78
C PHE A 83 -6.03 8.59 5.60
N TYR A 84 -4.74 8.69 5.25
CA TYR A 84 -4.12 9.99 4.97
C TYR A 84 -4.82 10.74 3.84
N ARG A 85 -5.21 10.04 2.76
CA ARG A 85 -5.97 10.63 1.67
C ARG A 85 -7.33 11.16 2.16
N LEU A 86 -8.05 10.35 2.93
CA LEU A 86 -9.35 10.74 3.48
C LEU A 86 -9.22 11.94 4.42
N TRP A 87 -8.19 11.97 5.27
CA TRP A 87 -7.91 13.08 6.17
C TRP A 87 -7.65 14.38 5.40
N ALA A 88 -6.80 14.33 4.37
CA ALA A 88 -6.57 15.49 3.50
C ALA A 88 -7.84 15.96 2.79
N ASN A 89 -8.68 15.04 2.30
CA ASN A 89 -9.96 15.39 1.66
C ASN A 89 -10.90 16.07 2.66
N THR A 90 -11.08 15.51 3.85
CA THR A 90 -11.92 16.12 4.90
C THR A 90 -11.37 17.48 5.35
N ALA A 91 -10.05 17.66 5.43
CA ALA A 91 -9.42 18.94 5.71
C ALA A 91 -9.69 19.97 4.60
N SER A 92 -9.69 19.54 3.33
CA SER A 92 -10.03 20.40 2.19
C SER A 92 -11.49 20.86 2.23
N GLU A 93 -12.43 19.94 2.52
CA GLU A 93 -13.87 20.24 2.71
C GLU A 93 -14.11 21.15 3.93
N ALA A 94 -13.26 21.04 4.96
CA ALA A 94 -13.25 21.92 6.12
C ALA A 94 -12.56 23.28 5.86
N GLY A 95 -12.15 23.56 4.62
CA GLY A 95 -11.51 24.81 4.21
C GLY A 95 -10.04 24.94 4.63
N GLN A 96 -9.47 23.93 5.29
CA GLN A 96 -8.08 23.92 5.77
C GLN A 96 -7.12 23.44 4.68
N TRP A 97 -7.02 24.22 3.60
CA TRP A 97 -6.27 23.84 2.41
C TRP A 97 -4.76 23.72 2.66
N GLU A 98 -4.20 24.56 3.53
CA GLU A 98 -2.81 24.46 3.97
C GLU A 98 -2.56 23.14 4.71
N LYS A 99 -3.44 22.77 5.66
CA LYS A 99 -3.38 21.49 6.38
C LYS A 99 -3.56 20.31 5.41
N ALA A 100 -4.49 20.41 4.46
CA ALA A 100 -4.69 19.37 3.45
C ALA A 100 -3.41 19.12 2.62
N LEU A 101 -2.71 20.19 2.20
CA LEU A 101 -1.43 20.08 1.52
C LEU A 101 -0.35 19.41 2.40
N GLU A 102 -0.24 19.83 3.67
CA GLU A 102 0.68 19.21 4.63
C GLU A 102 0.42 17.71 4.78
N ILE A 103 -0.85 17.31 4.90
CA ILE A 103 -1.26 15.90 5.01
C ILE A 103 -0.89 15.13 3.72
N GLN A 104 -1.10 15.70 2.53
CA GLN A 104 -0.70 15.06 1.26
C GLN A 104 0.82 14.90 1.16
N GLN A 105 1.59 15.89 1.61
CA GLN A 105 3.05 15.78 1.69
C GLN A 105 3.49 14.70 2.68
N LYS A 106 2.82 14.59 3.83
CA LYS A 106 3.05 13.51 4.80
C LYS A 106 2.71 12.14 4.21
N ARG A 107 1.61 12.04 3.46
CA ARG A 107 1.22 10.84 2.72
C ARG A 107 2.28 10.44 1.71
N LEU A 108 2.79 11.39 0.93
CA LEU A 108 3.86 11.16 -0.04
C LEU A 108 5.14 10.66 0.62
N LYS A 109 5.62 11.34 1.66
CA LYS A 109 6.80 10.91 2.44
C LYS A 109 6.61 9.50 3.01
N THR A 110 5.41 9.19 3.51
CA THR A 110 5.08 7.86 4.04
C THR A 110 5.13 6.79 2.93
N ALA A 111 4.56 7.07 1.76
CA ALA A 111 4.62 6.16 0.61
C ALA A 111 6.06 5.90 0.13
N GLN A 112 6.90 6.93 0.11
CA GLN A 112 8.33 6.81 -0.22
C GLN A 112 9.07 5.95 0.81
N ALA A 113 8.80 6.13 2.11
CA ALA A 113 9.38 5.30 3.16
C ALA A 113 8.94 3.83 3.07
N ILE A 114 7.67 3.57 2.76
CA ILE A 114 7.16 2.21 2.52
C ILE A 114 7.89 1.56 1.34
N LYS A 115 8.09 2.28 0.23
CA LYS A 115 8.87 1.76 -0.90
C LYS A 115 10.30 1.43 -0.50
N ALA A 116 10.96 2.29 0.27
CA ALA A 116 12.33 2.03 0.73
C ALA A 116 12.43 0.76 1.61
N ASP A 117 11.46 0.56 2.52
CA ASP A 117 11.38 -0.66 3.32
C ASP A 117 11.11 -1.90 2.47
N LEU A 118 10.22 -1.79 1.47
CA LEU A 118 9.94 -2.87 0.52
C LEU A 118 11.20 -3.24 -0.27
N ASP A 119 11.92 -2.27 -0.83
CA ASP A 119 13.14 -2.50 -1.59
C ASP A 119 14.19 -3.22 -0.71
N LYS A 120 14.34 -2.78 0.55
CA LYS A 120 15.23 -3.42 1.53
C LYS A 120 14.81 -4.85 1.88
N ALA A 121 13.52 -5.10 2.04
CA ALA A 121 12.97 -6.43 2.36
C ALA A 121 13.09 -7.41 1.19
N GLN A 122 12.89 -6.94 -0.04
CA GLN A 122 12.92 -7.78 -1.23
C GLN A 122 14.33 -8.10 -1.72
N ALA A 123 15.32 -7.25 -1.45
CA ALA A 123 16.70 -7.45 -1.88
C ALA A 123 17.28 -8.84 -1.53
N PRO A 124 17.23 -9.31 -0.26
CA PRO A 124 17.75 -10.64 0.09
C PRO A 124 16.94 -11.77 -0.55
N ILE A 125 15.62 -11.62 -0.69
CA ILE A 125 14.77 -12.63 -1.33
C ILE A 125 15.12 -12.76 -2.82
N SER A 126 15.29 -11.64 -3.50
CA SER A 126 15.73 -11.63 -4.91
C SER A 126 17.06 -12.34 -5.07
N ALA A 127 18.06 -11.98 -4.26
CA ALA A 127 19.39 -12.60 -4.31
C ALA A 127 19.35 -14.10 -4.03
N GLN A 128 18.53 -14.54 -3.07
CA GLN A 128 18.33 -15.95 -2.75
C GLN A 128 17.73 -16.70 -3.95
N TRP A 129 16.67 -16.17 -4.57
CA TRP A 129 16.01 -16.84 -5.69
C TRP A 129 16.83 -16.82 -6.99
N ASP A 130 17.66 -15.79 -7.20
CA ASP A 130 18.64 -15.78 -8.28
C ASP A 130 19.66 -16.90 -8.11
N LYS A 131 20.15 -17.11 -6.88
CA LYS A 131 21.05 -18.22 -6.55
C LYS A 131 20.35 -19.57 -6.73
N VAL A 132 19.15 -19.74 -6.16
CA VAL A 132 18.36 -20.98 -6.27
C VAL A 132 18.10 -21.35 -7.73
N SER A 133 17.82 -20.37 -8.60
CA SER A 133 17.61 -20.60 -10.03
C SER A 133 18.89 -21.10 -10.71
N LYS A 134 20.03 -20.44 -10.47
CA LYS A 134 21.33 -20.86 -11.03
C LYS A 134 21.76 -22.24 -10.54
N ASP A 135 21.66 -22.49 -9.24
CA ASP A 135 21.99 -23.77 -8.63
C ASP A 135 21.08 -24.89 -9.18
N ALA A 136 19.80 -24.60 -9.41
CA ALA A 136 18.86 -25.54 -10.02
C ALA A 136 19.18 -25.85 -11.48
N GLN A 137 19.55 -24.83 -12.28
CA GLN A 137 19.97 -25.02 -13.67
C GLN A 137 21.20 -25.94 -13.75
N ASP A 138 22.23 -25.66 -12.95
CA ASP A 138 23.45 -26.46 -12.91
C ASP A 138 23.20 -27.89 -12.42
N ALA A 139 22.42 -28.05 -11.35
CA ALA A 139 22.08 -29.36 -10.80
C ALA A 139 21.25 -30.22 -11.76
N ILE A 140 20.34 -29.63 -12.53
CA ILE A 140 19.59 -30.35 -13.56
C ILE A 140 20.53 -30.77 -14.69
N ALA A 141 21.36 -29.86 -15.21
CA ALA A 141 22.27 -30.19 -16.30
C ALA A 141 23.24 -31.34 -15.91
N LYS A 142 23.86 -31.24 -14.73
CA LYS A 142 24.77 -32.27 -14.21
C LYS A 142 24.03 -33.57 -13.86
N GLY A 143 22.89 -33.46 -13.17
CA GLY A 143 22.11 -34.61 -12.74
C GLY A 143 21.54 -35.41 -13.91
N GLU A 144 21.02 -34.73 -14.94
CA GLU A 144 20.51 -35.42 -16.14
C GLU A 144 21.62 -36.05 -16.97
N ALA A 145 22.77 -35.40 -17.11
CA ALA A 145 23.94 -35.99 -17.76
C ALA A 145 24.42 -37.24 -17.01
N ARG A 146 24.61 -37.13 -15.69
CA ARG A 146 25.09 -38.23 -14.85
C ARG A 146 24.09 -39.38 -14.77
N LYS A 147 22.80 -39.09 -14.72
CA LYS A 147 21.73 -40.08 -14.81
C LYS A 147 21.83 -40.92 -16.09
N LYS A 148 22.02 -40.27 -17.24
CA LYS A 148 22.20 -40.94 -18.55
C LYS A 148 23.45 -41.81 -18.60
N GLU A 149 24.50 -41.48 -17.85
CA GLU A 149 25.69 -42.32 -17.72
C GLU A 149 25.46 -43.53 -16.82
N LEU A 150 24.78 -43.35 -15.68
CA LEU A 150 24.66 -44.36 -14.63
C LEU A 150 23.57 -45.41 -14.92
N GLU A 151 22.40 -44.99 -15.39
CA GLU A 151 21.27 -45.89 -15.65
C GLU A 151 21.64 -47.11 -16.51
N PRO A 152 22.21 -46.96 -17.73
CA PRO A 152 22.53 -48.13 -18.56
C PRO A 152 23.61 -49.02 -17.95
N VAL A 153 24.58 -48.44 -17.23
CA VAL A 153 25.67 -49.20 -16.59
C VAL A 153 25.14 -50.07 -15.45
N ILE A 154 24.23 -49.53 -14.64
CA ILE A 154 23.57 -50.23 -13.55
C ILE A 154 22.63 -51.31 -14.09
N GLU A 155 21.82 -50.99 -15.10
CA GLU A 155 20.89 -51.95 -15.72
C GLU A 155 21.63 -53.13 -16.37
N ALA A 156 22.72 -52.86 -17.09
CA ALA A 156 23.55 -53.90 -17.67
C ALA A 156 24.18 -54.81 -16.61
N PHE A 157 24.66 -54.24 -15.49
CA PHE A 157 25.19 -55.05 -14.39
C PHE A 157 24.11 -55.90 -13.70
N LYS A 158 22.90 -55.36 -13.50
CA LYS A 158 21.76 -56.12 -12.96
C LYS A 158 21.36 -57.27 -13.87
N ALA A 159 21.32 -57.04 -15.18
CA ALA A 159 21.03 -58.09 -16.16
C ALA A 159 22.10 -59.20 -16.10
N GLU A 160 23.39 -58.84 -16.06
CA GLU A 160 24.50 -59.79 -15.92
C GLU A 160 24.41 -60.58 -14.59
N TYR A 161 24.05 -59.91 -13.48
CA TYR A 161 23.84 -60.55 -12.19
C TYR A 161 22.71 -61.60 -12.22
N GLU A 162 21.58 -61.30 -12.85
CA GLU A 162 20.47 -62.24 -12.97
C GLU A 162 20.77 -63.43 -13.90
N GLU A 163 21.58 -63.25 -14.95
CA GLU A 163 22.09 -64.36 -15.78
C GLU A 163 22.98 -65.33 -14.98
N LEU A 164 23.83 -64.80 -14.10
CA LEU A 164 24.68 -65.59 -13.22
C LEU A 164 23.85 -66.34 -12.17
N LYS A 165 22.89 -65.64 -11.56
CA LYS A 165 21.99 -66.20 -10.55
C LYS A 165 21.07 -67.30 -11.12
N SER A 166 20.62 -67.14 -12.36
CA SER A 166 19.82 -68.15 -13.07
C SER A 166 20.62 -69.36 -13.59
N GLY A 167 21.95 -69.37 -13.40
CA GLY A 167 22.82 -70.46 -13.81
C GLY A 167 23.07 -70.53 -15.32
N LYS A 168 22.58 -69.56 -16.10
CA LYS A 168 22.79 -69.47 -17.56
C LYS A 168 24.25 -69.21 -17.93
N ARG A 169 25.03 -68.62 -17.02
CA ARG A 169 26.45 -68.33 -17.18
C ARG A 169 27.21 -68.70 -15.90
N LYS A 170 28.37 -69.35 -16.03
CA LYS A 170 29.28 -69.65 -14.91
C LYS A 170 30.58 -68.86 -15.07
N LEU A 171 31.09 -68.31 -13.98
CA LEU A 171 32.33 -67.55 -13.96
C LEU A 171 33.50 -68.43 -13.51
N THR A 172 34.67 -68.19 -14.09
CA THR A 172 35.95 -68.63 -13.51
C THR A 172 36.29 -67.80 -12.27
N LYS A 173 37.24 -68.25 -11.45
CA LYS A 173 37.66 -67.53 -10.22
C LYS A 173 38.06 -66.06 -10.52
N LYS A 174 38.89 -65.85 -11.55
CA LYS A 174 39.31 -64.49 -11.96
C LYS A 174 38.13 -63.61 -12.38
N GLN A 175 37.18 -64.17 -13.13
CA GLN A 175 35.97 -63.43 -13.55
C GLN A 175 35.03 -63.13 -12.38
N ALA A 176 34.95 -64.02 -11.38
CA ALA A 176 34.16 -63.79 -10.17
C ALA A 176 34.75 -62.63 -9.35
N ASP A 177 36.08 -62.57 -9.21
CA ASP A 177 36.77 -61.47 -8.51
C ASP A 177 36.54 -60.13 -9.22
N GLU A 178 36.65 -60.09 -10.55
CA GLU A 178 36.38 -58.89 -11.37
C GLU A 178 34.89 -58.46 -11.30
N PHE A 179 33.97 -59.43 -11.30
CA PHE A 179 32.53 -59.17 -11.17
C PHE A 179 32.19 -58.57 -9.79
N ASN A 180 32.75 -59.12 -8.72
CA ASN A 180 32.55 -58.61 -7.36
C ASN A 180 33.13 -57.19 -7.19
N ALA A 181 34.30 -56.91 -7.77
CA ALA A 181 34.88 -55.57 -7.75
C ALA A 181 34.00 -54.55 -8.50
N ARG A 182 33.43 -54.93 -9.66
CA ARG A 182 32.41 -54.12 -10.35
C ARG A 182 31.15 -53.93 -9.50
N GLY A 183 30.68 -54.97 -8.81
CA GLY A 183 29.51 -54.89 -7.94
C GLY A 183 29.64 -53.85 -6.83
N THR A 184 30.82 -53.73 -6.20
CA THR A 184 31.08 -52.67 -5.20
C THR A 184 30.97 -51.27 -5.80
N LYS A 185 31.46 -51.06 -7.02
CA LYS A 185 31.33 -49.79 -7.73
C LYS A 185 29.87 -49.50 -8.10
N ILE A 186 29.16 -50.51 -8.60
CA ILE A 186 27.74 -50.38 -8.98
C ILE A 186 26.87 -50.01 -7.77
N ALA A 187 27.14 -50.56 -6.59
CA ALA A 187 26.42 -50.16 -5.38
C ALA A 187 26.57 -48.66 -5.04
N LEU A 188 27.75 -48.07 -5.29
CA LEU A 188 27.99 -46.63 -5.14
C LEU A 188 27.28 -45.83 -6.23
N ASP A 189 27.35 -46.29 -7.48
CA ASP A 189 26.67 -45.67 -8.62
C ASP A 189 25.13 -45.71 -8.44
N GLU A 190 24.57 -46.78 -7.88
CA GLU A 190 23.15 -46.87 -7.52
C GLU A 190 22.75 -45.87 -6.45
N GLN A 191 23.58 -45.72 -5.41
CA GLN A 191 23.35 -44.74 -4.37
C GLN A 191 23.39 -43.30 -4.93
N GLU A 192 24.33 -43.01 -5.83
CA GLU A 192 24.41 -41.73 -6.54
C GLU A 192 23.15 -41.50 -7.40
N LEU A 193 22.73 -42.49 -8.20
CA LEU A 193 21.54 -42.42 -9.04
C LEU A 193 20.27 -42.18 -8.21
N LEU A 194 20.14 -42.81 -7.03
CA LEU A 194 19.05 -42.57 -6.09
C LEU A 194 19.03 -41.11 -5.60
N GLN A 195 20.20 -40.55 -5.25
CA GLN A 195 20.31 -39.15 -4.83
C GLN A 195 19.94 -38.19 -5.98
N ILE A 196 20.41 -38.45 -7.20
CA ILE A 196 20.06 -37.67 -8.40
C ILE A 196 18.55 -37.71 -8.64
N ASN A 197 17.95 -38.89 -8.62
CA ASN A 197 16.51 -39.05 -8.85
C ASN A 197 15.66 -38.37 -7.76
N ALA A 198 16.14 -38.30 -6.51
CA ALA A 198 15.48 -37.56 -5.44
C ALA A 198 15.62 -36.03 -5.58
N ALA A 199 16.78 -35.54 -6.04
CA ALA A 199 17.06 -34.11 -6.13
C ALA A 199 16.50 -33.43 -7.39
N LEU A 200 16.50 -34.12 -8.54
CA LEU A 200 16.06 -33.56 -9.82
C LEU A 200 14.65 -32.92 -9.78
N PRO A 201 13.61 -33.55 -9.19
CA PRO A 201 12.29 -32.95 -9.09
C PRO A 201 12.28 -31.62 -8.33
N VAL A 202 13.05 -31.51 -7.25
CA VAL A 202 13.15 -30.29 -6.43
C VAL A 202 13.78 -29.16 -7.23
N HIS A 203 14.88 -29.43 -7.94
CA HIS A 203 15.52 -28.41 -8.79
C HIS A 203 14.61 -27.98 -9.95
N LYS A 204 13.90 -28.92 -10.59
CA LYS A 204 12.90 -28.59 -11.64
C LYS A 204 11.78 -27.70 -11.10
N GLN A 205 11.31 -27.98 -9.89
CA GLN A 205 10.31 -27.17 -9.23
C GLN A 205 10.84 -25.76 -8.88
N ASN A 206 12.08 -25.66 -8.40
CA ASN A 206 12.72 -24.39 -8.10
C ASN A 206 12.84 -23.50 -9.34
N LEU A 207 13.24 -24.05 -10.48
CA LEU A 207 13.30 -23.35 -11.77
C LEU A 207 11.91 -22.86 -12.23
N THR A 208 10.87 -23.65 -11.96
CA THR A 208 9.47 -23.27 -12.23
C THR A 208 8.99 -22.14 -11.29
N ASN A 209 9.47 -22.12 -10.05
CA ASN A 209 9.05 -21.16 -9.03
C ASN A 209 9.80 -19.82 -9.11
N ALA A 210 11.07 -19.82 -9.50
CA ALA A 210 11.90 -18.63 -9.61
C ALA A 210 11.23 -17.47 -10.39
N PRO A 211 10.70 -17.65 -11.62
CA PRO A 211 10.03 -16.57 -12.35
C PRO A 211 8.75 -16.09 -11.66
N LYS A 212 8.05 -16.96 -10.91
CA LYS A 212 6.85 -16.56 -10.14
C LYS A 212 7.23 -15.64 -8.99
N VAL A 213 8.33 -15.94 -8.30
CA VAL A 213 8.84 -15.08 -7.22
C VAL A 213 9.31 -13.75 -7.78
N VAL A 214 10.08 -13.74 -8.87
CA VAL A 214 10.50 -12.50 -9.55
C VAL A 214 9.29 -11.64 -9.91
N LYS A 215 8.22 -12.25 -10.43
CA LYS A 215 6.97 -11.55 -10.73
C LYS A 215 6.33 -10.94 -9.48
N ILE A 216 6.17 -11.71 -8.40
CA ILE A 216 5.61 -11.19 -7.12
C ILE A 216 6.41 -9.99 -6.62
N LEU A 217 7.75 -10.08 -6.67
CA LEU A 217 8.60 -8.98 -6.23
C LEU A 217 8.38 -7.72 -7.08
N ALA A 218 8.29 -7.88 -8.41
CA ALA A 218 8.03 -6.78 -9.34
C ALA A 218 6.64 -6.16 -9.17
N ASP A 219 5.60 -6.99 -8.96
CA ASP A 219 4.23 -6.54 -8.75
C ASP A 219 4.12 -5.67 -7.48
N ASN A 220 4.74 -6.08 -6.37
CA ASN A 220 4.78 -5.28 -5.14
C ASN A 220 5.47 -3.92 -5.35
N ARG A 221 6.57 -3.87 -6.12
CA ARG A 221 7.26 -2.60 -6.42
C ARG A 221 6.39 -1.68 -7.24
N LYS A 222 5.71 -2.22 -8.26
CA LYS A 222 4.78 -1.48 -9.10
C LYS A 222 3.63 -0.91 -8.28
N GLU A 223 3.13 -1.67 -7.30
CA GLU A 223 2.10 -1.20 -6.38
C GLU A 223 2.60 -0.03 -5.53
N ALA A 224 3.77 -0.15 -4.90
CA ALA A 224 4.38 0.93 -4.12
C ALA A 224 4.64 2.20 -4.96
N GLU A 225 5.10 2.04 -6.20
CA GLU A 225 5.25 3.14 -7.16
C GLU A 225 3.91 3.81 -7.51
N GLY A 226 2.85 3.01 -7.67
CA GLY A 226 1.49 3.51 -7.86
C GLY A 226 1.01 4.35 -6.67
N MET A 227 1.31 3.91 -5.44
CA MET A 227 1.00 4.66 -4.22
C MET A 227 1.71 6.02 -4.19
N ILE A 228 2.99 6.07 -4.56
CA ILE A 228 3.78 7.30 -4.65
C ILE A 228 3.19 8.25 -5.71
N LYS A 229 3.00 7.77 -6.95
CA LYS A 229 2.45 8.60 -8.05
C LYS A 229 1.09 9.20 -7.69
N ALA A 230 0.24 8.42 -7.03
CA ALA A 230 -1.05 8.92 -6.56
C ALA A 230 -0.88 10.03 -5.50
N ALA A 231 0.08 9.89 -4.58
CA ALA A 231 0.38 10.92 -3.57
C ALA A 231 1.02 12.18 -4.16
N GLU A 232 1.92 12.04 -5.12
CA GLU A 232 2.49 13.16 -5.87
C GLU A 232 1.40 13.94 -6.59
N THR A 233 0.54 13.25 -7.34
CA THR A 233 -0.58 13.87 -8.06
C THR A 233 -1.49 14.66 -7.13
N SER A 234 -1.84 14.09 -5.97
CA SER A 234 -2.67 14.79 -4.97
C SER A 234 -1.94 15.98 -4.34
N THR A 235 -0.64 15.89 -4.11
CA THR A 235 0.18 16.98 -3.57
C THR A 235 0.24 18.15 -4.54
N THR A 236 0.49 17.88 -5.84
CA THR A 236 0.50 18.90 -6.89
C THR A 236 -0.84 19.61 -6.96
N LYS A 237 -1.96 18.86 -7.04
CA LYS A 237 -3.31 19.45 -7.06
C LYS A 237 -3.59 20.34 -5.84
N ALA A 238 -3.23 19.88 -4.64
CA ALA A 238 -3.44 20.66 -3.42
C ALA A 238 -2.59 21.95 -3.43
N LYS A 239 -1.37 21.90 -3.97
CA LYS A 239 -0.49 23.06 -4.13
C LYS A 239 -1.08 24.07 -5.11
N ASP A 240 -1.57 23.59 -6.27
CA ASP A 240 -2.14 24.45 -7.30
C ASP A 240 -3.38 25.20 -6.80
N VAL A 241 -4.26 24.51 -6.07
CA VAL A 241 -5.45 25.14 -5.45
C VAL A 241 -5.06 26.24 -4.47
N LEU A 242 -4.05 25.99 -3.63
CA LEU A 242 -3.58 26.97 -2.66
C LEU A 242 -2.90 28.17 -3.34
N THR A 243 -2.09 27.92 -4.37
CA THR A 243 -1.45 28.97 -5.17
C THR A 243 -2.51 29.84 -5.87
N SER A 244 -3.49 29.23 -6.55
CA SER A 244 -4.56 29.97 -7.25
C SER A 244 -5.29 30.94 -6.33
N GLN A 245 -5.65 30.51 -5.11
CA GLN A 245 -6.32 31.40 -4.17
C GLN A 245 -5.40 32.52 -3.65
N ASN A 246 -4.14 32.21 -3.36
CA ASN A 246 -3.20 33.24 -2.94
C ASN A 246 -3.01 34.30 -4.04
N ASP A 247 -3.01 33.88 -5.31
CA ASP A 247 -2.96 34.77 -6.46
C ASP A 247 -4.22 35.62 -6.57
N GLU A 248 -5.42 35.04 -6.40
CA GLU A 248 -6.69 35.80 -6.37
C GLU A 248 -6.69 36.88 -5.29
N ILE A 249 -6.27 36.53 -4.07
CA ILE A 249 -6.18 37.48 -2.94
C ILE A 249 -5.15 38.58 -3.26
N THR A 250 -4.02 38.23 -3.87
CA THR A 250 -2.96 39.17 -4.25
C THR A 250 -3.42 40.14 -5.34
N GLN A 251 -4.12 39.63 -6.36
CA GLN A 251 -4.71 40.45 -7.42
C GLN A 251 -5.76 41.40 -6.88
N PHE A 252 -6.64 40.92 -5.99
CA PHE A 252 -7.62 41.76 -5.31
C PHE A 252 -6.93 42.89 -4.53
N ASN A 253 -5.93 42.57 -3.71
CA ASN A 253 -5.21 43.57 -2.92
C ASN A 253 -4.52 44.60 -3.82
N THR A 254 -3.86 44.15 -4.89
CA THR A 254 -3.22 45.03 -5.88
C THR A 254 -4.24 46.00 -6.50
N ALA A 255 -5.41 45.49 -6.90
CA ALA A 255 -6.48 46.33 -7.46
C ALA A 255 -7.01 47.37 -6.47
N GLN A 256 -7.13 47.04 -5.18
CA GLN A 256 -7.52 48.00 -4.13
C GLN A 256 -6.48 49.10 -3.95
N VAL A 257 -5.19 48.74 -3.92
CA VAL A 257 -4.08 49.70 -3.79
C VAL A 257 -4.04 50.67 -4.98
N ILE A 258 -4.20 50.18 -6.22
CA ILE A 258 -4.25 51.02 -7.42
C ILE A 258 -5.40 52.03 -7.34
N ARG A 259 -6.56 51.61 -6.80
CA ARG A 259 -7.73 52.47 -6.57
C ARG A 259 -7.57 53.40 -5.35
N LYS A 260 -6.41 53.42 -4.69
CA LYS A 260 -6.11 54.18 -3.46
C LYS A 260 -7.03 53.83 -2.29
N VAL A 261 -7.59 52.62 -2.28
CA VAL A 261 -8.40 52.08 -1.19
C VAL A 261 -7.47 51.44 -0.16
N LYS A 262 -7.52 51.89 1.11
CA LYS A 262 -6.65 51.39 2.19
C LYS A 262 -7.02 50.01 2.74
N ILE A 263 -7.99 49.33 2.12
CA ILE A 263 -8.57 48.09 2.64
C ILE A 263 -7.99 46.92 1.84
N VAL A 264 -7.03 46.22 2.42
CA VAL A 264 -6.31 45.07 1.84
C VAL A 264 -6.28 43.91 2.83
N GLY A 265 -5.88 42.73 2.37
CA GLY A 265 -5.70 41.54 3.21
C GLY A 265 -6.85 40.54 3.11
N LYS A 266 -6.62 39.35 3.70
CA LYS A 266 -7.52 38.19 3.61
C LYS A 266 -8.95 38.49 4.08
N LYS A 267 -9.09 39.15 5.23
CA LYS A 267 -10.41 39.51 5.78
C LYS A 267 -11.22 40.41 4.85
N THR A 268 -10.57 41.44 4.32
CA THR A 268 -11.18 42.35 3.35
C THR A 268 -11.61 41.64 2.07
N TRP A 269 -10.79 40.71 1.59
CA TRP A 269 -11.14 39.89 0.43
C TRP A 269 -12.36 39.01 0.73
N VAL A 270 -12.42 38.38 1.91
CA VAL A 270 -13.59 37.59 2.34
C VAL A 270 -14.86 38.45 2.37
N ASP A 271 -14.79 39.65 2.97
CA ASP A 271 -15.93 40.57 2.99
C ASP A 271 -16.37 40.98 1.58
N ALA A 272 -15.42 41.23 0.67
CA ALA A 272 -15.73 41.57 -0.72
C ALA A 272 -16.39 40.39 -1.46
N VAL A 273 -15.92 39.16 -1.21
CA VAL A 273 -16.52 37.93 -1.75
C VAL A 273 -17.95 37.77 -1.27
N LEU A 274 -18.21 37.94 0.04
CA LEU A 274 -19.54 37.77 0.64
C LEU A 274 -20.52 38.89 0.31
N ARG A 275 -20.05 40.09 -0.04
CA ARG A 275 -20.92 41.19 -0.52
C ARG A 275 -21.64 40.87 -1.82
N ASN A 276 -21.13 39.93 -2.61
CA ASN A 276 -21.81 39.42 -3.79
C ASN A 276 -22.29 37.97 -3.53
N PRO A 277 -23.56 37.78 -3.14
CA PRO A 277 -24.12 36.46 -2.83
C PRO A 277 -23.93 35.41 -3.93
N ASP A 278 -23.88 35.85 -5.19
CA ASP A 278 -23.68 35.00 -6.37
C ASP A 278 -22.37 34.20 -6.31
N ASN A 279 -21.35 34.72 -5.62
CA ASN A 279 -20.07 34.02 -5.46
C ASN A 279 -20.23 32.70 -4.69
N VAL A 280 -21.30 32.56 -3.89
CA VAL A 280 -21.63 31.33 -3.18
C VAL A 280 -22.81 30.63 -3.84
N THR A 281 -23.92 31.33 -4.14
CA THR A 281 -25.16 30.69 -4.60
C THR A 281 -25.06 30.07 -6.00
N LYS A 282 -24.15 30.56 -6.86
CA LYS A 282 -23.90 29.95 -8.18
C LYS A 282 -23.01 28.70 -8.13
N ILE A 283 -22.37 28.41 -6.99
CA ILE A 283 -21.63 27.16 -6.82
C ILE A 283 -22.65 26.02 -6.79
N SER A 284 -22.48 25.03 -7.67
CA SER A 284 -23.45 23.94 -7.83
C SER A 284 -23.40 22.98 -6.64
N GLY A 285 -24.45 22.98 -5.82
CA GLY A 285 -24.67 22.03 -4.74
C GLY A 285 -24.22 22.53 -3.36
N ALA A 286 -25.04 22.22 -2.35
CA ALA A 286 -24.86 22.66 -0.96
C ALA A 286 -23.51 22.24 -0.36
N GLN A 287 -22.98 21.08 -0.74
CA GLN A 287 -21.69 20.61 -0.24
C GLN A 287 -20.52 21.52 -0.70
N LEU A 288 -20.46 21.85 -1.99
CA LEU A 288 -19.41 22.72 -2.52
C LEU A 288 -19.56 24.15 -1.99
N GLN A 289 -20.79 24.63 -1.81
CA GLN A 289 -21.08 25.90 -1.15
C GLN A 289 -20.57 25.90 0.30
N ALA A 290 -20.83 24.84 1.07
CA ALA A 290 -20.36 24.70 2.44
C ALA A 290 -18.83 24.61 2.53
N ALA A 291 -18.18 23.88 1.62
CA ALA A 291 -16.73 23.79 1.55
C ALA A 291 -16.09 25.17 1.26
N PHE A 292 -16.70 25.94 0.35
CA PHE A 292 -16.26 27.31 0.06
C PHE A 292 -16.45 28.23 1.26
N LEU A 293 -17.60 28.20 1.93
CA LEU A 293 -17.86 28.98 3.15
C LEU A 293 -16.90 28.60 4.29
N ASN A 294 -16.60 27.31 4.47
CA ASN A 294 -15.59 26.85 5.41
C ASN A 294 -14.20 27.46 5.09
N ARG A 295 -13.84 27.56 3.80
CA ARG A 295 -12.58 28.21 3.40
C ARG A 295 -12.57 29.70 3.77
N LEU A 296 -13.68 30.40 3.55
CA LEU A 296 -13.80 31.81 3.96
C LEU A 296 -13.61 31.96 5.48
N LEU A 297 -14.17 31.05 6.28
CA LEU A 297 -14.01 31.04 7.74
C LEU A 297 -12.59 30.69 8.21
N VAL A 298 -11.78 30.03 7.38
CA VAL A 298 -10.34 29.84 7.66
C VAL A 298 -9.56 31.13 7.38
N LEU A 299 -9.94 31.87 6.34
CA LEU A 299 -9.29 33.12 5.95
C LEU A 299 -9.68 34.31 6.85
N ASP A 300 -10.92 34.33 7.34
CA ASP A 300 -11.43 35.28 8.33
C ASP A 300 -12.23 34.55 9.42
N PRO A 301 -11.55 34.02 10.45
CA PRO A 301 -12.20 33.35 11.56
C PRO A 301 -13.20 34.27 12.29
N GLY A 302 -14.42 33.79 12.50
CA GLY A 302 -15.50 34.54 13.15
C GLY A 302 -16.31 35.45 12.23
N ASN A 303 -16.17 35.32 10.90
CA ASN A 303 -16.99 36.09 9.97
C ASN A 303 -18.47 35.69 10.04
N ALA A 304 -19.29 36.51 10.71
CA ALA A 304 -20.70 36.23 10.98
C ALA A 304 -21.54 35.98 9.71
N GLY A 305 -21.17 36.60 8.58
CA GLY A 305 -21.84 36.40 7.30
C GLY A 305 -21.64 34.98 6.77
N ALA A 306 -20.39 34.51 6.76
CA ALA A 306 -20.06 33.15 6.37
C ALA A 306 -20.60 32.10 7.35
N GLU A 307 -20.55 32.36 8.66
CA GLU A 307 -21.10 31.46 9.69
C GLU A 307 -22.61 31.27 9.53
N LYS A 308 -23.36 32.37 9.38
CA LYS A 308 -24.80 32.33 9.17
C LYS A 308 -25.16 31.62 7.87
N ALA A 309 -24.39 31.85 6.80
CA ALA A 309 -24.62 31.21 5.52
C ALA A 309 -24.40 29.69 5.58
N LEU A 310 -23.37 29.25 6.30
CA LEU A 310 -23.10 27.84 6.52
C LEU A 310 -24.19 27.18 7.39
N GLU A 311 -24.67 27.88 8.40
CA GLU A 311 -25.76 27.39 9.26
C GLU A 311 -27.08 27.26 8.49
N ASN A 312 -27.40 28.20 7.60
CA ASN A 312 -28.54 28.08 6.70
C ASN A 312 -28.46 26.82 5.84
N LEU A 313 -27.29 26.52 5.26
CA LEU A 313 -27.08 25.29 4.48
C LEU A 313 -27.28 24.02 5.31
N LYS A 314 -26.78 24.00 6.56
CA LYS A 314 -26.99 22.87 7.49
C LYS A 314 -28.47 22.64 7.81
N GLN A 315 -29.28 23.69 7.78
CA GLN A 315 -30.73 23.63 7.95
C GLN A 315 -31.49 23.34 6.65
N GLY A 316 -30.80 23.06 5.54
CA GLY A 316 -31.41 22.80 4.23
C GLY A 316 -31.97 24.05 3.54
N LYS A 317 -31.53 25.24 3.94
CA LYS A 317 -31.92 26.53 3.35
C LYS A 317 -30.83 27.06 2.42
N GLU A 318 -31.20 27.98 1.53
CA GLU A 318 -30.25 28.76 0.74
C GLU A 318 -29.28 29.57 1.62
N PRO A 319 -27.98 29.72 1.25
CA PRO A 319 -26.96 30.35 2.08
C PRO A 319 -27.37 31.72 2.64
N PHE A 320 -27.96 32.59 1.81
CA PHE A 320 -28.33 33.95 2.21
C PHE A 320 -29.84 34.13 2.38
N ALA A 321 -30.56 33.06 2.76
CA ALA A 321 -31.98 33.13 3.06
C ALA A 321 -32.27 34.19 4.14
N LYS A 322 -33.23 35.09 3.87
CA LYS A 322 -33.69 36.07 4.85
C LYS A 322 -34.54 35.35 5.89
N GLU A 323 -34.34 35.67 7.17
CA GLU A 323 -35.24 35.21 8.22
C GLU A 323 -36.67 35.70 7.96
N ALA A 324 -37.64 34.81 8.09
CA ALA A 324 -39.05 35.18 8.03
C ALA A 324 -39.33 36.15 9.18
N LYS A 325 -39.60 37.42 8.86
CA LYS A 325 -40.03 38.41 9.87
C LYS A 325 -41.30 37.88 10.53
N PRO A 326 -41.40 37.85 11.88
CA PRO A 326 -42.66 37.54 12.53
C PRO A 326 -43.70 38.56 12.07
N ALA A 327 -44.84 38.05 11.58
CA ALA A 327 -45.92 38.90 11.10
C ALA A 327 -46.32 39.89 12.19
N LYS A 328 -46.21 41.20 11.92
CA LYS A 328 -46.77 42.23 12.79
C LYS A 328 -48.25 41.89 12.96
N LYS A 329 -48.66 41.53 14.19
CA LYS A 329 -50.08 41.45 14.55
C LYS A 329 -50.71 42.78 14.17
N ALA A 330 -51.53 42.78 13.13
CA ALA A 330 -52.33 43.93 12.75
C ALA A 330 -53.18 44.31 13.96
N GLY A 331 -53.03 45.56 14.41
CA GLY A 331 -53.75 46.07 15.56
C GLY A 331 -55.26 45.89 15.37
N ALA A 332 -55.90 45.26 16.34
CA ALA A 332 -57.34 45.23 16.44
C ALA A 332 -57.85 46.67 16.56
N ARG A 333 -58.47 47.18 15.49
CA ARG A 333 -59.32 48.37 15.55
C ARG A 333 -60.46 48.07 16.51
N LYS A 334 -60.43 48.69 17.69
CA LYS A 334 -61.62 48.80 18.54
C LYS A 334 -62.66 49.64 17.80
N LYS A 335 -63.81 49.03 17.51
CA LYS A 335 -65.08 49.74 17.32
C LYS A 335 -65.68 50.01 18.69
#